data_AF-T0Z8P5-F1
#
_entry.id   AF-T0Z8P5-F1
#
_cell.length_a   1.000
_cell.length_b   1.000
_cell.length_c   1.000
_cell.angle_alpha   90.00
_cell.angle_beta   90.00
_cell.angle_gamma   90.00
#
_symmetry.space_group_name_H-M   'P 1'
#
loop_
_entity.id
_entity.type
_entity.pdbx_description
1 polymer ?
#
loop_
_entity_poly.entity_id
_entity_poly.type
_entity_poly.pdbx_seq_one_letter_code
_entity_poly.pdbx_strand_id
1 'polypeptide(L)'
;NINDSKALHRVYDAFIPIMIELTRISGNTLGDICVSTTGQMVEFLLMRYAYRFGEIIPNKPGDKEIAERERNPIEGAYVKTPEPGIYKDIAVFDFRSLYPSIIISHNIDPSAICTDCNDYYESPIGVRFSKKIGITPMILKVMMDARYEVKKR
;
A
#
# COMPACT_ATOMS: atom_id res chain seq x y z
N ASN A 1 31.75 -10.12 20.99
CA ASN A 1 31.33 -10.21 22.41
C ASN A 1 30.12 -11.14 22.47
N ILE A 2 30.08 -12.12 23.40
CA ILE A 2 29.01 -13.14 23.46
C ILE A 2 27.62 -12.55 23.71
N ASN A 3 27.56 -11.42 24.41
CA ASN A 3 26.29 -10.72 24.68
C ASN A 3 25.68 -10.15 23.41
N ASP A 4 26.50 -9.60 22.52
CA ASP A 4 26.06 -9.06 21.23
C ASP A 4 25.49 -10.18 20.35
N SER A 5 26.14 -11.34 20.31
CA SER A 5 25.64 -12.51 19.57
C SER A 5 24.30 -13.01 20.10
N LYS A 6 24.11 -13.05 21.43
CA LYS A 6 22.83 -13.42 22.05
C LYS A 6 21.73 -12.39 21.82
N ALA A 7 22.06 -11.11 21.81
CA ALA A 7 21.12 -10.05 21.48
C ALA A 7 20.68 -10.13 20.01
N LEU A 8 21.64 -10.30 19.09
CA LEU A 8 21.38 -10.46 17.67
C LEU A 8 20.48 -11.66 17.38
N HIS A 9 20.74 -12.81 18.01
CA HIS A 9 19.94 -14.00 17.81
C HIS A 9 18.48 -13.81 18.22
N ARG A 10 18.21 -13.10 19.33
CA ARG A 10 16.84 -12.77 19.75
C ARG A 10 16.11 -11.85 18.78
N VAL A 11 16.82 -10.87 18.20
CA VAL A 11 16.25 -10.01 17.15
C VAL A 11 15.96 -10.85 15.91
N TYR A 12 16.89 -11.72 15.51
CA TYR A 12 16.71 -12.61 14.37
C TYR A 12 15.45 -13.47 14.51
N ASP A 13 15.25 -14.14 15.66
CA ASP A 13 14.09 -15.02 15.89
C ASP A 13 12.75 -14.26 15.81
N ALA A 14 12.73 -12.99 16.22
CA ALA A 14 11.54 -12.14 16.12
C ALA A 14 11.24 -11.68 14.69
N PHE A 15 12.28 -11.38 13.90
CA PHE A 15 12.12 -10.76 12.57
C PHE A 15 12.09 -11.76 11.43
N ILE A 16 12.79 -12.90 11.53
CA ILE A 16 12.90 -13.84 10.42
C ILE A 16 11.53 -14.37 9.93
N PRO A 17 10.52 -14.65 10.78
CA PRO A 17 9.21 -15.09 10.29
C PRO A 17 8.51 -14.00 9.48
N ILE A 18 8.65 -12.73 9.90
CA ILE A 18 8.08 -11.57 9.20
C ILE A 18 8.73 -11.43 7.82
N MET A 19 10.06 -11.53 7.76
CA MET A 19 10.79 -11.41 6.50
C MET A 19 10.42 -12.55 5.53
N ILE A 20 10.27 -13.77 6.02
CA ILE A 20 9.82 -14.91 5.20
C ILE A 20 8.42 -14.65 4.62
N GLU A 21 7.47 -14.13 5.40
CA GLU A 21 6.13 -13.81 4.88
C GLU A 21 6.16 -12.66 3.88
N LEU A 22 6.98 -11.63 4.10
CA LEU A 22 7.19 -10.55 3.14
C LEU A 22 7.79 -11.04 1.82
N THR A 23 8.75 -11.97 1.87
CA THR A 23 9.31 -12.66 0.69
C THR A 23 8.22 -13.40 -0.09
N ARG A 24 7.33 -14.13 0.59
CA ARG A 24 6.24 -14.88 -0.06
C ARG A 24 5.23 -13.97 -0.74
N ILE A 25 4.88 -12.86 -0.09
CA ILE A 25 3.90 -11.89 -0.59
C ILE A 25 4.47 -11.11 -1.78
N SER A 26 5.62 -10.45 -1.59
CA SER A 26 6.24 -9.61 -2.64
C SER A 26 6.74 -10.42 -3.84
N GLY A 27 7.14 -11.68 -3.63
CA GLY A 27 7.65 -12.56 -4.68
C GLY A 27 9.11 -12.31 -5.04
N ASN A 28 9.91 -11.74 -4.13
CA ASN A 28 11.35 -11.54 -4.31
C ASN A 28 12.18 -12.43 -3.35
N THR A 29 13.50 -12.45 -3.44
CA THR A 29 14.37 -13.25 -2.56
C THR A 29 14.41 -12.70 -1.14
N LEU A 30 14.75 -13.54 -0.16
CA LEU A 30 14.88 -13.10 1.23
C LEU A 30 15.97 -12.03 1.40
N GLY A 31 17.09 -12.20 0.69
CA GLY A 31 18.18 -11.22 0.71
C GLY A 31 17.74 -9.85 0.22
N ASP A 32 17.01 -9.81 -0.90
CA ASP A 32 16.50 -8.55 -1.46
C ASP A 32 15.47 -7.89 -0.56
N ILE A 33 14.58 -8.67 0.07
CA ILE A 33 13.55 -8.14 0.97
C ILE A 33 14.13 -7.51 2.23
N CYS A 34 15.20 -8.08 2.78
CA CYS A 34 15.87 -7.51 3.94
C CYS A 34 16.44 -6.10 3.71
N VAL A 35 16.71 -5.73 2.45
CA VAL A 35 17.29 -4.42 2.08
C VAL A 35 16.38 -3.55 1.21
N SER A 36 15.21 -4.06 0.83
CA SER A 36 14.25 -3.34 -0.01
C SER A 36 13.46 -2.31 0.79
N THR A 37 13.18 -1.17 0.16
CA THR A 37 12.16 -0.23 0.62
C THR A 37 10.76 -0.80 0.40
N THR A 38 9.76 -0.32 1.15
CA THR A 38 8.36 -0.72 0.94
C THR A 38 7.88 -0.44 -0.49
N GLY A 39 8.33 0.66 -1.10
CA GLY A 39 8.01 1.00 -2.49
C GLY A 39 8.50 -0.06 -3.47
N GLN A 40 9.74 -0.54 -3.30
CA GLN A 40 10.29 -1.63 -4.12
C GLN A 40 9.51 -2.94 -3.91
N MET A 41 9.14 -3.27 -2.66
CA MET A 41 8.33 -4.47 -2.39
C MET A 41 6.97 -4.42 -3.09
N VAL A 42 6.32 -3.26 -3.08
CA VAL A 42 5.05 -3.03 -3.78
C VAL A 42 5.25 -3.07 -5.30
N GLU A 43 6.34 -2.51 -5.80
CA GLU A 43 6.70 -2.58 -7.23
C GLU A 43 6.84 -4.03 -7.69
N PHE A 44 7.59 -4.87 -6.99
CA PHE A 44 7.73 -6.30 -7.33
C PHE A 44 6.38 -7.04 -7.29
N LEU A 45 5.55 -6.74 -6.30
CA LEU A 45 4.20 -7.28 -6.19
C LEU A 45 3.36 -6.91 -7.43
N LEU A 46 3.35 -5.63 -7.79
CA LEU A 46 2.60 -5.13 -8.96
C LEU A 46 3.12 -5.75 -10.26
N MET A 47 4.44 -5.82 -10.46
CA MET A 47 5.04 -6.44 -11.64
C MET A 47 4.65 -7.92 -11.78
N ARG A 48 4.66 -8.67 -10.67
CA ARG A 48 4.27 -10.09 -10.64
C ARG A 48 2.81 -10.27 -11.04
N TYR A 49 1.91 -9.42 -10.57
CA TYR A 49 0.50 -9.49 -10.93
C TYR A 49 0.23 -8.94 -12.34
N ALA A 50 0.92 -7.89 -12.77
CA ALA A 50 0.80 -7.36 -14.13
C ALA A 50 1.11 -8.44 -15.17
N TYR A 51 2.19 -9.21 -14.97
CA TYR A 51 2.51 -10.36 -15.82
C TYR A 51 1.38 -11.40 -15.85
N ARG A 52 0.78 -11.72 -14.69
CA ARG A 52 -0.32 -12.71 -14.59
C ARG A 52 -1.60 -12.25 -15.30
N PHE A 53 -1.85 -10.94 -15.33
CA PHE A 53 -3.03 -10.36 -15.97
C PHE A 53 -2.78 -9.89 -17.41
N GLY A 54 -1.57 -10.05 -17.93
CA GLY A 54 -1.21 -9.63 -19.29
C GLY A 54 -1.13 -8.12 -19.46
N GLU A 55 -0.83 -7.38 -18.39
CA GLU A 55 -0.70 -5.92 -18.38
C GLU A 55 0.74 -5.48 -18.63
N ILE A 56 0.90 -4.35 -19.32
CA ILE A 56 2.22 -3.75 -19.57
C ILE A 56 2.65 -2.94 -18.36
N ILE A 57 3.86 -3.18 -17.88
CA ILE A 57 4.46 -2.45 -16.77
C ILE A 57 4.96 -1.08 -17.29
N PRO A 58 4.50 0.06 -16.73
CA PRO A 58 5.00 1.37 -17.11
C PRO A 58 6.49 1.53 -16.79
N ASN A 59 7.18 2.37 -17.58
CA ASN A 59 8.57 2.72 -17.31
C ASN A 59 8.68 3.60 -16.06
N LYS A 60 9.86 3.57 -15.43
CA LYS A 60 10.19 4.50 -14.34
C LYS A 60 10.22 5.95 -14.85
N PRO A 61 9.76 6.91 -14.04
CA PRO A 61 9.80 8.31 -14.42
C PRO A 61 11.26 8.76 -14.60
N GLY A 62 11.51 9.62 -15.58
CA GLY A 62 12.82 10.24 -15.76
C GLY A 62 13.06 11.39 -14.79
N ASP A 63 14.30 11.85 -14.66
CA ASP A 63 14.70 12.90 -13.69
C ASP A 63 13.86 14.17 -13.78
N LYS A 64 13.48 14.58 -15.01
CA LYS A 64 12.64 15.77 -15.23
C LYS A 64 11.24 15.62 -14.61
N GLU A 65 10.63 14.45 -14.77
CA GLU A 65 9.30 14.16 -14.24
C GLU A 65 9.33 14.04 -12.72
N ILE A 66 10.39 13.44 -12.17
CA ILE A 66 10.60 13.39 -10.71
C ILE A 66 10.67 14.81 -10.14
N ALA A 67 11.49 15.68 -10.72
CA ALA A 67 11.65 17.06 -10.27
C ALA A 67 10.36 17.90 -10.42
N GLU A 68 9.49 17.58 -11.37
CA GLU A 68 8.18 18.23 -11.51
C GLU A 68 7.20 17.79 -10.41
N ARG A 69 7.17 16.49 -10.09
CA ARG A 69 6.34 15.95 -9.01
C ARG A 69 6.74 16.51 -7.65
N GLU A 70 8.03 16.66 -7.39
CA GLU A 70 8.53 17.25 -6.14
C GLU A 70 8.14 18.72 -5.97
N ARG A 71 7.96 19.45 -7.09
CA ARG A 71 7.54 20.86 -7.07
C ARG A 71 6.04 21.06 -6.85
N ASN A 72 5.23 20.00 -7.03
CA ASN A 72 3.78 20.06 -6.92
C ASN A 72 3.27 19.09 -5.84
N PRO A 73 3.45 19.42 -4.54
CA PRO A 73 3.00 18.56 -3.46
C PRO A 73 1.47 18.45 -3.45
N ILE A 74 0.98 17.23 -3.19
CA ILE A 74 -0.44 16.92 -3.09
C ILE A 74 -0.93 17.27 -1.68
N GLU A 75 -2.18 17.74 -1.58
CA GLU A 75 -2.83 17.99 -0.29
C GLU A 75 -2.89 16.71 0.57
N GLY A 76 -2.53 16.85 1.85
CA GLY A 76 -2.46 15.75 2.81
C GLY A 76 -3.79 15.42 3.48
N ALA A 77 -3.71 14.62 4.53
CA ALA A 77 -4.87 14.29 5.35
C ALA A 77 -5.35 15.48 6.19
N TYR A 78 -6.66 15.53 6.44
CA TYR A 78 -7.23 16.45 7.41
C TYR A 78 -6.73 16.14 8.83
N VAL A 79 -6.24 17.16 9.53
CA VAL A 79 -5.80 17.08 10.93
C VAL A 79 -6.63 18.02 11.78
N LYS A 80 -7.40 17.46 12.71
CA LYS A 80 -8.12 18.24 13.72
C LYS A 80 -7.19 18.53 14.90
N THR A 81 -6.86 19.80 15.11
CA THR A 81 -6.10 20.22 16.30
C THR A 81 -6.94 19.98 17.55
N PRO A 82 -6.43 19.22 18.55
CA PRO A 82 -7.14 19.03 19.81
C PRO A 82 -6.99 20.26 20.69
N GLU A 83 -8.01 20.53 21.52
CA GLU A 83 -7.90 21.53 22.58
C GLU A 83 -6.94 21.02 23.67
N PRO A 84 -5.94 21.80 24.13
CA PRO A 84 -5.02 21.38 25.18
C PRO A 84 -5.73 21.16 26.52
N GLY A 85 -5.48 20.03 27.18
CA GLY A 85 -6.08 19.72 28.48
C GLY A 85 -5.86 18.28 28.93
N ILE A 86 -6.35 17.95 30.13
CA ILE A 86 -6.36 16.57 30.65
C ILE A 86 -7.77 16.01 30.43
N TYR A 87 -7.84 14.91 29.68
CA TYR A 87 -9.08 14.22 29.37
C TYR A 87 -9.16 12.90 30.13
N LYS A 88 -10.37 12.50 30.52
CA LYS A 88 -10.68 11.18 31.09
C LYS A 88 -11.69 10.47 30.19
N ASP A 89 -11.73 9.14 30.26
CA ASP A 89 -12.73 8.30 29.57
C ASP A 89 -12.77 8.48 28.04
N ILE A 90 -11.60 8.44 27.40
CA ILE A 90 -11.46 8.63 25.94
C ILE A 90 -11.72 7.31 25.21
N ALA A 91 -12.61 7.34 24.22
CA ALA A 91 -12.77 6.29 23.23
C ALA A 91 -12.03 6.66 21.93
N VAL A 92 -11.28 5.71 21.37
CA VAL A 92 -10.58 5.88 20.08
C VAL A 92 -11.28 5.06 19.01
N PHE A 93 -11.77 5.73 17.98
CA PHE A 93 -12.34 5.11 16.80
C PHE A 93 -11.36 5.26 15.64
N ASP A 94 -11.07 4.15 14.95
CA ASP A 94 -10.23 4.14 13.76
C ASP A 94 -10.94 3.40 12.62
N PHE A 95 -10.75 3.89 11.40
CA PHE A 95 -11.29 3.24 10.21
C PHE A 95 -10.47 1.99 9.89
N ARG A 96 -11.17 0.90 9.53
CA ARG A 96 -10.50 -0.33 9.12
C ARG A 96 -9.84 -0.13 7.76
N SER A 97 -8.51 0.01 7.74
CA SER A 97 -7.72 0.14 6.51
C SER A 97 -8.28 1.22 5.58
N LEU A 98 -8.33 2.48 6.04
CA LEU A 98 -9.00 3.59 5.35
C LEU A 98 -8.67 3.66 3.84
N TYR A 99 -7.40 3.87 3.48
CA TYR A 99 -7.01 4.03 2.07
C TYR A 99 -7.25 2.78 1.22
N PRO A 100 -6.85 1.56 1.64
CA PRO A 100 -7.20 0.35 0.89
C PRO A 100 -8.72 0.20 0.67
N SER A 101 -9.53 0.51 1.68
CA SER A 101 -10.99 0.43 1.56
C SER A 101 -11.55 1.45 0.56
N ILE A 102 -11.03 2.68 0.56
CA ILE A 102 -11.40 3.71 -0.43
C ILE A 102 -11.01 3.27 -1.85
N ILE A 103 -9.77 2.79 -2.03
CA ILE A 103 -9.25 2.33 -3.32
C ILE A 103 -10.10 1.20 -3.88
N ILE A 104 -10.45 0.20 -3.06
CA ILE A 104 -11.27 -0.92 -3.48
C ILE A 104 -12.70 -0.48 -3.80
N SER A 105 -13.31 0.33 -2.94
CA SER A 105 -14.73 0.70 -3.06
C SER A 105 -15.02 1.58 -4.27
N HIS A 106 -14.06 2.44 -4.65
CA HIS A 106 -14.20 3.37 -5.77
C HIS A 106 -13.33 3.00 -6.98
N ASN A 107 -12.77 1.79 -6.99
CA ASN A 107 -11.93 1.26 -8.06
C ASN A 107 -10.80 2.22 -8.49
N ILE A 108 -10.08 2.79 -7.51
CA ILE A 108 -9.01 3.77 -7.78
C ILE A 108 -7.81 3.04 -8.37
N ASP A 109 -7.59 3.24 -9.66
CA ASP A 109 -6.46 2.69 -10.40
C ASP A 109 -6.15 3.59 -11.61
N PRO A 110 -4.87 3.79 -11.99
CA PRO A 110 -4.54 4.56 -13.18
C PRO A 110 -5.21 4.03 -14.47
N SER A 111 -5.38 2.70 -14.60
CA SER A 111 -6.05 2.07 -15.75
C SER A 111 -7.57 2.29 -15.76
N ALA A 112 -8.15 2.70 -14.64
CA ALA A 112 -9.58 2.97 -14.51
C ALA A 112 -9.94 4.44 -14.78
N ILE A 113 -8.97 5.36 -14.89
CA ILE A 113 -9.26 6.78 -15.16
C ILE A 113 -9.92 6.91 -16.55
N CYS A 114 -11.06 7.57 -16.61
CA CYS A 114 -11.83 7.74 -17.86
C CYS A 114 -12.51 9.09 -17.94
N THR A 115 -12.52 9.72 -19.12
CA THR A 115 -13.22 11.00 -19.35
C THR A 115 -14.66 10.81 -19.82
N ASP A 116 -14.89 9.82 -20.69
CA ASP A 116 -16.13 9.67 -21.48
C ASP A 116 -16.93 8.39 -21.12
N CYS A 117 -16.74 7.91 -19.89
CA CYS A 117 -17.40 6.72 -19.38
C CYS A 117 -18.84 7.02 -18.91
N ASN A 118 -19.78 6.14 -19.24
CA ASN A 118 -21.18 6.25 -18.80
C ASN A 118 -21.40 5.73 -17.37
N ASP A 119 -20.56 4.81 -16.90
CA ASP A 119 -20.65 4.19 -15.58
C ASP A 119 -19.31 4.34 -14.82
N TYR A 120 -19.31 5.17 -13.79
CA TYR A 120 -18.09 5.58 -13.09
C TYR A 120 -18.34 5.92 -11.62
N TYR A 121 -17.25 5.95 -10.85
CA TYR A 121 -17.13 6.64 -9.57
C TYR A 121 -16.46 7.99 -9.78
N GLU A 122 -16.88 9.01 -9.04
CA GLU A 122 -16.30 10.35 -9.11
C GLU A 122 -15.64 10.72 -7.78
N SER A 123 -14.41 11.21 -7.83
CA SER A 123 -13.70 11.68 -6.64
C SER A 123 -14.16 13.08 -6.23
N PRO A 124 -13.88 13.53 -4.99
CA PRO A 124 -14.21 14.89 -4.55
C PRO A 124 -13.58 16.01 -5.38
N ILE A 125 -12.54 15.70 -6.18
CA ILE A 125 -11.86 16.64 -7.08
C ILE A 125 -12.28 16.47 -8.56
N GLY A 126 -13.35 15.70 -8.83
CA GLY A 126 -13.93 15.53 -10.17
C GLY A 126 -13.24 14.49 -11.06
N VAL A 127 -12.28 13.71 -10.53
CA VAL A 127 -11.64 12.63 -11.31
C VAL A 127 -12.57 11.43 -11.36
N ARG A 128 -12.80 10.91 -12.57
CA ARG A 128 -13.70 9.78 -12.82
C ARG A 128 -12.94 8.47 -12.99
N PHE A 129 -13.43 7.42 -12.33
CA PHE A 129 -12.92 6.06 -12.38
C PHE A 129 -13.99 5.12 -12.91
N SER A 130 -13.71 4.44 -14.02
CA SER A 130 -14.56 3.39 -14.60
C SER A 130 -14.83 2.29 -13.59
N LYS A 131 -15.99 1.62 -13.68
CA LYS A 131 -16.27 0.42 -12.86
C LYS A 131 -15.58 -0.85 -13.36
N LYS A 132 -14.85 -0.81 -14.48
CA LYS A 132 -13.99 -1.90 -14.93
C LYS A 132 -12.82 -2.06 -13.93
N ILE A 133 -12.80 -3.17 -13.21
CA ILE A 133 -11.87 -3.40 -12.09
C ILE A 133 -10.42 -3.27 -12.54
N GLY A 134 -9.68 -2.37 -11.89
CA GLY A 134 -8.25 -2.20 -12.07
C GLY A 134 -7.42 -3.21 -11.28
N ILE A 135 -6.13 -3.29 -11.60
CA ILE A 135 -5.21 -4.24 -10.97
C ILE A 135 -4.96 -3.90 -9.49
N THR A 136 -4.85 -2.62 -9.13
CA THR A 136 -4.54 -2.18 -7.77
C THR A 136 -5.65 -2.54 -6.77
N PRO A 137 -6.93 -2.22 -7.04
CA PRO A 137 -8.06 -2.67 -6.21
C PRO A 137 -8.10 -4.20 -6.03
N MET A 138 -7.81 -4.95 -7.10
CA MET A 138 -7.82 -6.42 -7.04
C MET A 138 -6.74 -6.96 -6.11
N ILE A 139 -5.49 -6.50 -6.26
CA ILE A 139 -4.36 -6.93 -5.41
C ILE A 139 -4.62 -6.56 -3.96
N LEU A 140 -5.08 -5.33 -3.69
CA LEU A 140 -5.40 -4.88 -2.35
C LEU A 140 -6.49 -5.73 -1.70
N LYS A 141 -7.51 -6.13 -2.47
CA LYS A 141 -8.56 -7.03 -1.96
C LYS A 141 -7.99 -8.37 -1.51
N VAL A 142 -7.14 -9.00 -2.34
CA VAL A 142 -6.44 -10.24 -1.98
C VAL A 142 -5.62 -10.08 -0.70
N MET A 143 -4.87 -8.98 -0.58
CA MET A 143 -4.08 -8.69 0.63
C MET A 143 -4.93 -8.45 1.87
N MET A 144 -6.06 -7.74 1.73
CA MET A 144 -6.98 -7.47 2.82
C MET A 144 -7.66 -8.76 3.30
N ASP A 145 -8.14 -9.59 2.37
CA ASP A 145 -8.76 -10.88 2.69
C ASP A 145 -7.77 -11.79 3.44
N ALA A 146 -6.53 -11.90 2.96
CA ALA A 146 -5.48 -12.63 3.67
C ALA A 146 -5.23 -12.09 5.08
N ARG A 147 -5.19 -10.76 5.24
CA ARG A 147 -5.03 -10.11 6.56
C ARG A 147 -6.22 -10.41 7.49
N TYR A 148 -7.44 -10.44 6.98
CA TYR A 148 -8.62 -10.75 7.77
C TYR A 148 -8.59 -12.19 8.29
N GLU A 149 -8.21 -13.15 7.45
CA GLU A 149 -8.10 -14.55 7.87
C GLU A 149 -7.02 -14.77 8.93
N VAL A 150 -5.88 -14.07 8.84
CA VAL A 150 -4.83 -14.14 9.87
C VAL A 150 -5.30 -13.54 11.20
N LYS A 151 -6.08 -12.44 11.17
CA LYS A 151 -6.60 -11.80 12.39
C LYS A 151 -7.67 -12.62 13.13
N LYS A 152 -8.34 -13.55 12.44
CA LYS A 152 -9.37 -14.42 13.05
C LYS A 152 -8.76 -15.56 13.86
N ARG A 153 -7.51 -15.93 13.57
CA ARG A 153 -6.74 -16.93 14.32
C ARG A 153 -6.11 -16.29 15.55
#